data_AF-A0A352Z7V3-F1
#
_entry.id   AF-A0A352Z7V3-F1
#
_cell.length_a   1.000
_cell.length_b   1.000
_cell.length_c   1.000
_cell.angle_alpha   90.00
_cell.angle_beta   90.00
_cell.angle_gamma   90.00
#
_symmetry.space_group_name_H-M   'P 1'
#
loop_
_entity.id
_entity.type
_entity.pdbx_description
1 polymer ?
#
loop_
_entity_poly.entity_id
_entity_poly.type
_entity_poly.pdbx_seq_one_letter_code
_entity_poly.pdbx_strand_id
1 'polypeptide(L)'
;MLLYADLFEQETSWAHIKASETLMQTNGIPFSYYVDSLRVFRFVQGRDSIWRKHVLQTDEADPQWRQVMKVLGINVTFALSPQAKGKVERPYRWLQDRIVRTCAIEKLATIDEVRAVVRQEVDRYNNHQVHSTTGDIPSIRFERAKREGNSLFRPFVLPKPYTLAKDVFCLRERRMVDGYHKISLFNHEIRVPKVPLRKEVEVHLVPDMQRDALEIRIWWETQMVQSVVYPLNEFPGVHF
;
A
#
# COMPACT_ATOMS: atom_id res chain seq x y z
N MET A 1 6.60 16.35 -8.11
CA MET A 1 5.36 16.64 -7.37
C MET A 1 5.15 15.52 -6.37
N LEU A 2 4.77 15.85 -5.15
CA LEU A 2 4.30 14.88 -4.15
C LEU A 2 2.83 14.59 -4.43
N LEU A 3 2.49 13.32 -4.69
CA LEU A 3 1.13 12.91 -5.04
C LEU A 3 0.32 12.41 -3.85
N TYR A 4 1.01 12.01 -2.77
CA TYR A 4 0.42 11.53 -1.54
C TYR A 4 1.40 11.78 -0.39
N ALA A 5 0.88 12.18 0.77
CA ALA A 5 1.63 12.31 2.02
C ALA A 5 0.65 12.23 3.19
N ASP A 6 0.98 11.41 4.19
CA ASP A 6 0.22 11.28 5.44
C ASP A 6 1.15 10.75 6.53
N LEU A 7 0.66 10.73 7.77
CA LEU A 7 1.36 10.24 8.94
C LEU A 7 0.66 9.02 9.53
N PHE A 8 1.48 8.08 9.96
CA PHE A 8 1.08 6.81 10.56
C PHE A 8 1.96 6.54 11.77
N GLU A 9 1.41 5.91 12.80
CA GLU A 9 2.16 5.55 14.01
C GLU A 9 3.26 4.52 13.72
N GLN A 10 3.00 3.62 12.76
CA GLN A 10 3.88 2.53 12.40
C GLN A 10 3.93 2.37 10.87
N GLU A 11 5.09 1.92 10.37
CA GLU A 11 5.24 1.58 8.96
C GLU A 11 4.73 0.16 8.70
N THR A 12 3.68 0.05 7.90
CA THR A 12 3.01 -1.23 7.66
C THR A 12 2.62 -1.43 6.20
N SER A 13 2.49 -2.70 5.79
CA SER A 13 2.09 -3.03 4.41
C SER A 13 0.72 -2.46 4.07
N TRP A 14 -0.22 -2.45 5.03
CA TRP A 14 -1.55 -1.92 4.81
C TRP A 14 -1.54 -0.41 4.55
N ALA A 15 -0.80 0.36 5.36
CA ALA A 15 -0.67 1.80 5.17
C ALA A 15 -0.15 2.13 3.76
N HIS A 16 0.85 1.38 3.27
CA HIS A 16 1.38 1.54 1.92
C HIS A 16 0.39 1.14 0.82
N ILE A 17 -0.43 0.09 1.03
CA ILE A 17 -1.51 -0.31 0.12
C ILE A 17 -2.57 0.79 0.04
N LYS A 18 -3.01 1.33 1.18
CA LYS A 18 -4.00 2.42 1.25
C LYS A 18 -3.50 3.74 0.68
N ALA A 19 -2.23 4.07 0.91
CA ALA A 19 -1.57 5.21 0.27
C ALA A 19 -1.58 5.07 -1.26
N SER A 20 -1.27 3.86 -1.76
CA SER A 20 -1.28 3.55 -3.18
C SER A 20 -2.68 3.62 -3.78
N GLU A 21 -3.69 3.07 -3.08
CA GLU A 21 -5.10 3.17 -3.48
C GLU A 21 -5.53 4.63 -3.63
N THR A 22 -5.28 5.45 -2.61
CA THR A 22 -5.66 6.88 -2.60
C THR A 22 -5.00 7.63 -3.76
N LEU A 23 -3.69 7.39 -3.98
CA LEU A 23 -2.95 7.98 -5.07
C LEU A 23 -3.54 7.58 -6.43
N MET A 24 -3.82 6.29 -6.63
CA MET A 24 -4.28 5.75 -7.90
C MET A 24 -5.71 6.14 -8.24
N GLN A 25 -6.59 6.23 -7.24
CA GLN A 25 -7.95 6.74 -7.42
C GLN A 25 -7.92 8.21 -7.85
N THR A 26 -6.98 8.99 -7.32
CA THR A 26 -6.87 10.44 -7.61
C THR A 26 -6.15 10.72 -8.93
N ASN A 27 -5.09 9.98 -9.25
CA ASN A 27 -4.18 10.30 -10.36
C ASN A 27 -4.16 9.26 -11.49
N GLY A 28 -4.81 8.12 -11.32
CA GLY A 28 -4.72 6.97 -12.23
C GLY A 28 -3.63 5.96 -11.82
N ILE A 29 -3.54 4.88 -12.59
CA ILE A 29 -2.59 3.79 -12.35
C ILE A 29 -1.25 4.17 -13.00
N PRO A 30 -0.13 4.24 -12.25
CA PRO A 30 1.18 4.49 -12.83
C PRO A 30 1.70 3.28 -13.61
N PHE A 31 2.54 3.52 -14.61
CA PHE A 31 3.23 2.45 -15.34
C PHE A 31 4.25 1.70 -14.47
N SER A 32 5.00 2.43 -13.64
CA SER A 32 6.03 1.88 -12.76
C SER A 32 6.14 2.60 -11.42
N TYR A 33 6.52 1.87 -10.38
CA TYR A 33 7.01 2.40 -9.12
C TYR A 33 8.51 2.24 -8.99
N TYR A 34 9.16 3.28 -8.48
CA TYR A 34 10.54 3.23 -8.03
C TYR A 34 10.54 3.31 -6.50
N VAL A 35 10.93 2.22 -5.85
CA VAL A 35 10.87 2.09 -4.39
C VAL A 35 12.23 1.80 -3.79
N ASP A 36 12.39 2.14 -2.52
CA ASP A 36 13.53 1.69 -1.73
C ASP A 36 13.44 0.18 -1.44
N SER A 37 14.56 -0.46 -1.13
CA SER A 37 14.65 -1.86 -0.70
C SER A 37 14.23 -2.04 0.78
N LEU A 38 13.15 -1.36 1.21
CA LEU A 38 12.53 -1.58 2.51
C LEU A 38 11.81 -2.93 2.53
N ARG A 39 11.71 -3.54 3.72
CA ARG A 39 11.13 -4.89 3.90
C ARG A 39 9.70 -5.01 3.38
N VAL A 40 8.92 -3.92 3.47
CA VAL A 40 7.55 -3.85 2.97
C VAL A 40 7.47 -4.04 1.45
N PHE A 41 8.51 -3.63 0.72
CA PHE A 41 8.57 -3.69 -0.74
C PHE A 41 9.40 -4.86 -1.26
N ARG A 42 10.38 -5.32 -0.47
CA ARG A 42 11.30 -6.40 -0.83
C ARG A 42 11.65 -7.26 0.37
N PHE A 43 11.36 -8.56 0.29
CA PHE A 43 11.93 -9.53 1.21
C PHE A 43 13.36 -9.90 0.77
N VAL A 44 14.33 -9.83 1.67
CA VAL A 44 15.71 -10.30 1.41
C VAL A 44 16.07 -11.37 2.45
N GLN A 45 16.14 -12.62 2.00
CA GLN A 45 16.55 -13.77 2.81
C GLN A 45 17.97 -13.55 3.35
N GLY A 46 18.16 -13.73 4.67
CA GLY A 46 19.44 -13.50 5.37
C GLY A 46 19.53 -12.21 6.18
N ARG A 47 18.99 -11.08 5.69
CA ARG A 47 18.90 -9.82 6.46
C ARG A 47 17.71 -9.83 7.43
N ASP A 48 16.64 -10.51 7.03
CA ASP A 48 15.32 -10.39 7.67
C ASP A 48 14.90 -11.64 8.45
N SER A 49 15.76 -12.65 8.49
CA SER A 49 15.51 -13.99 9.05
C SER A 49 15.81 -14.15 10.55
N ILE A 50 16.19 -13.08 11.25
CA ILE A 50 16.70 -13.20 12.64
C ILE A 50 15.56 -13.31 13.68
N TRP A 51 14.32 -12.89 13.38
CA TRP A 51 13.25 -12.80 14.40
C TRP A 51 11.82 -13.15 13.94
N ARG A 52 11.60 -14.35 13.37
CA ARG A 52 10.27 -15.01 13.39
C ARG A 52 10.37 -16.48 12.96
N LYS A 53 10.31 -17.40 13.92
CA LYS A 53 9.98 -18.81 13.68
C LYS A 53 8.46 -18.95 13.61
N HIS A 54 7.84 -18.63 12.47
CA HIS A 54 6.54 -19.19 12.11
C HIS A 54 6.46 -19.33 10.59
N VAL A 55 6.63 -20.57 10.13
CA VAL A 55 6.03 -21.20 8.95
C VAL A 55 5.79 -20.29 7.73
N LEU A 56 6.87 -19.93 7.04
CA LEU A 56 6.84 -19.77 5.59
C LEU A 56 7.98 -20.62 5.04
N GLN A 57 7.63 -21.82 4.59
CA GLN A 57 8.55 -22.60 3.77
C GLN A 57 8.74 -21.86 2.45
N THR A 58 10.02 -21.71 2.08
CA THR A 58 10.57 -21.56 0.72
C THR A 58 10.35 -20.24 -0.04
N ASP A 59 11.44 -19.48 -0.13
CA ASP A 59 12.07 -18.89 -1.33
C ASP A 59 11.30 -17.96 -2.29
N GLU A 60 10.03 -17.57 -2.09
CA GLU A 60 9.33 -16.78 -3.13
C GLU A 60 8.13 -15.92 -2.65
N ALA A 61 8.08 -15.49 -1.39
CA ALA A 61 6.96 -14.69 -0.90
C ALA A 61 7.02 -13.22 -1.39
N ASP A 62 6.39 -12.93 -2.54
CA ASP A 62 6.13 -11.57 -3.01
C ASP A 62 5.44 -10.76 -1.88
N PRO A 63 6.01 -9.62 -1.43
CA PRO A 63 5.40 -8.81 -0.39
C PRO A 63 3.96 -8.38 -0.75
N GLN A 64 3.09 -8.24 0.25
CA GLN A 64 1.67 -7.93 0.07
C GLN A 64 1.43 -6.76 -0.88
N TRP A 65 2.14 -5.65 -0.66
CA TRP A 65 2.07 -4.48 -1.53
C TRP A 65 2.48 -4.78 -2.99
N ARG A 66 3.53 -5.59 -3.20
CA ARG A 66 3.99 -5.99 -4.54
C ARG A 66 2.94 -6.83 -5.26
N GLN A 67 2.22 -7.70 -4.55
CA GLN A 67 1.12 -8.46 -5.14
C GLN A 67 0.00 -7.54 -5.65
N VAL A 68 -0.32 -6.46 -4.94
CA VAL A 68 -1.29 -5.45 -5.41
C VAL A 68 -0.79 -4.78 -6.69
N MET A 69 0.47 -4.33 -6.70
CA MET A 69 1.08 -3.71 -7.89
C MET A 69 1.06 -4.64 -9.10
N LYS A 70 1.38 -5.93 -8.90
CA LYS A 70 1.39 -6.96 -9.95
C LYS A 70 0.00 -7.20 -10.54
N VAL A 71 -1.04 -7.29 -9.69
CA VAL A 71 -2.43 -7.42 -10.14
C VAL A 71 -2.87 -6.20 -10.96
N LEU A 72 -2.42 -5.01 -10.56
CA LEU A 72 -2.64 -3.78 -11.30
C LEU A 72 -1.71 -3.62 -12.51
N GLY A 73 -0.88 -4.60 -12.87
CA GLY A 73 0.05 -4.54 -14.01
C GLY A 73 1.08 -3.42 -13.92
N ILE A 74 1.50 -3.06 -12.70
CA ILE A 74 2.48 -2.00 -12.44
C ILE A 74 3.85 -2.62 -12.21
N ASN A 75 4.87 -2.10 -12.90
CA ASN A 75 6.24 -2.57 -12.72
C ASN A 75 6.86 -1.97 -11.46
N VAL A 76 7.49 -2.79 -10.62
CA VAL A 76 8.19 -2.33 -9.41
C VAL A 76 9.69 -2.46 -9.62
N THR A 77 10.39 -1.32 -9.60
CA THR A 77 11.84 -1.23 -9.72
C THR A 77 12.44 -0.77 -8.39
N PHE A 78 13.45 -1.49 -7.91
CA PHE A 78 14.13 -1.14 -6.66
C PHE A 78 15.31 -0.22 -6.92
N ALA A 79 15.43 0.85 -6.16
CA ALA A 79 16.59 1.73 -6.19
C ALA A 79 17.79 1.01 -5.52
N LEU A 80 18.67 0.43 -6.34
CA LEU A 80 19.85 -0.31 -5.86
C LEU A 80 21.08 0.59 -5.61
N SER A 81 21.02 1.87 -5.99
CA SER A 81 22.16 2.80 -5.87
C SER A 81 21.80 4.11 -5.16
N PRO A 82 22.68 4.65 -4.30
CA PRO A 82 22.50 5.96 -3.66
C PRO A 82 22.38 7.13 -4.66
N GLN A 83 23.04 7.01 -5.81
CA GLN A 83 23.06 8.05 -6.85
C GLN A 83 21.68 8.27 -7.48
N ALA A 84 20.85 7.22 -7.56
CA ALA A 84 19.46 7.32 -8.03
C ALA A 84 18.55 8.05 -7.02
N LYS A 85 18.92 8.08 -5.73
CA LYS A 85 18.10 8.63 -4.65
C LYS A 85 18.41 10.09 -4.32
N GLY A 86 19.67 10.50 -4.41
CA GLY A 86 20.15 11.79 -3.88
C GLY A 86 19.45 13.05 -4.41
N LYS A 87 18.94 13.04 -5.66
CA LYS A 87 18.20 14.18 -6.24
C LYS A 87 16.82 14.39 -5.62
N VAL A 88 16.19 13.33 -5.13
CA VAL A 88 14.87 13.36 -4.48
C VAL A 88 15.01 13.46 -2.96
N GLU A 89 16.01 12.80 -2.39
CA GLU A 89 16.22 12.75 -0.94
C GLU A 89 16.53 14.12 -0.32
N ARG A 90 17.32 14.97 -0.99
CA ARG A 90 17.73 16.25 -0.39
C ARG A 90 16.56 17.23 -0.21
N PRO A 91 15.70 17.49 -1.22
CA PRO A 91 14.47 18.28 -1.02
C PRO A 91 13.53 17.67 0.03
N TYR A 92 13.40 16.34 0.05
CA TYR A 92 12.51 15.67 1.00
C TYR A 92 13.01 15.71 2.43
N ARG A 93 14.33 15.66 2.64
CA ARG A 93 14.94 15.88 3.96
C ARG A 93 14.60 17.26 4.51
N TRP A 94 14.69 18.30 3.68
CA TRP A 94 14.31 19.65 4.12
C TRP A 94 12.81 19.79 4.40
N LEU A 95 11.97 19.09 3.64
CA LEU A 95 10.53 19.03 3.90
C LEU A 95 10.24 18.36 5.24
N GLN A 96 10.87 17.21 5.52
CA GLN A 96 10.75 16.52 6.80
C GLN A 96 11.27 17.36 7.97
N ASP A 97 12.43 18.01 7.81
CA ASP A 97 13.01 18.91 8.82
C ASP A 97 12.08 20.09 9.12
N ARG A 98 11.40 20.65 8.11
CA ARG A 98 10.43 21.75 8.30
C ARG A 98 9.24 21.29 9.11
N ILE A 99 8.64 20.14 8.79
CA ILE A 99 7.52 19.58 9.54
C ILE A 99 7.89 19.46 11.02
N VAL A 100 9.03 18.82 11.33
CA VAL A 100 9.48 18.63 12.72
C VAL A 100 9.69 19.96 13.45
N ARG A 101 10.31 20.95 12.80
CA ARG A 101 10.53 22.27 13.39
C ARG A 101 9.24 23.03 13.65
N THR A 102 8.30 23.02 12.71
CA THR A 102 7.00 23.65 12.90
C THR A 102 6.25 23.01 14.07
N CYS A 103 6.26 21.68 14.16
CA CYS A 103 5.67 20.97 15.31
C CYS A 103 6.30 21.40 16.64
N ALA A 104 7.64 21.56 16.68
CA ALA A 104 8.35 21.99 17.88
C ALA A 104 8.02 23.44 18.28
N ILE A 105 7.89 24.35 17.30
CA ILE A 105 7.55 25.76 17.53
C ILE A 105 6.12 25.91 18.02
N GLU A 106 5.18 25.21 17.37
CA GLU A 106 3.75 25.27 17.65
C GLU A 106 3.32 24.33 18.80
N LYS A 107 4.26 23.54 19.34
CA LYS A 107 4.05 22.58 20.43
C LYS A 107 2.97 21.54 20.12
N LEU A 108 2.92 21.08 18.87
CA LEU A 108 1.99 20.04 18.43
C LEU A 108 2.46 18.67 18.95
N ALA A 109 1.54 17.86 19.44
CA ALA A 109 1.86 16.59 20.11
C ALA A 109 1.14 15.38 19.51
N THR A 110 0.07 15.59 18.73
CA THR A 110 -0.73 14.51 18.16
C THR A 110 -0.57 14.41 16.64
N ILE A 111 -0.72 13.20 16.08
CA ILE A 111 -0.66 12.99 14.62
C ILE A 111 -1.70 13.84 13.88
N ASP A 112 -2.90 13.99 14.46
CA ASP A 112 -3.98 14.76 13.84
C ASP A 112 -3.67 16.25 13.72
N GLU A 113 -3.03 16.84 14.75
CA GLU A 113 -2.54 18.23 14.68
C GLU A 113 -1.47 18.37 13.59
N VAL A 114 -0.51 17.44 13.54
CA VAL A 114 0.61 17.50 12.60
C VAL A 114 0.16 17.28 11.15
N ARG A 115 -0.94 16.55 10.89
CA ARG A 115 -1.50 16.39 9.55
C ARG A 115 -1.79 17.73 8.87
N ALA A 116 -2.18 18.76 9.62
CA ALA A 116 -2.37 20.11 9.06
C ALA A 116 -1.04 20.70 8.54
N VAL A 117 0.04 20.57 9.31
CA VAL A 117 1.38 21.00 8.93
C VAL A 117 1.88 20.24 7.69
N VAL A 118 1.64 18.92 7.63
CA VAL A 118 2.00 18.10 6.46
C VAL A 118 1.29 18.63 5.21
N ARG A 119 -0.02 18.92 5.28
CA ARG A 119 -0.78 19.46 4.13
C ARG A 119 -0.22 20.81 3.68
N GLN A 120 0.12 21.70 4.60
CA GLN A 120 0.73 22.99 4.28
C GLN A 120 2.10 22.83 3.63
N GLU A 121 2.95 21.93 4.13
CA GLU A 121 4.27 21.69 3.54
C GLU A 121 4.19 21.03 2.16
N VAL A 122 3.21 20.14 1.95
CA VAL A 122 2.91 19.56 0.63
C VAL A 122 2.44 20.64 -0.34
N ASP A 123 1.54 21.54 0.08
CA ASP A 123 1.10 22.67 -0.74
C ASP A 123 2.28 23.58 -1.09
N ARG A 124 3.08 23.97 -0.10
CA ARG A 124 4.31 24.76 -0.29
C ARG A 124 5.23 24.12 -1.31
N TYR A 125 5.51 22.82 -1.17
CA TYR A 125 6.39 22.10 -2.08
C TYR A 125 5.82 21.97 -3.49
N ASN A 126 4.54 21.64 -3.62
CA ASN A 126 3.93 21.37 -4.91
C ASN A 126 3.60 22.64 -5.70
N ASN A 127 3.15 23.70 -5.02
CA ASN A 127 2.51 24.85 -5.65
C ASN A 127 3.31 26.14 -5.57
N HIS A 128 4.28 26.24 -4.66
CA HIS A 128 5.04 27.49 -4.45
C HIS A 128 6.54 27.34 -4.66
N GLN A 129 7.10 26.17 -4.34
CA GLN A 129 8.53 25.94 -4.43
C GLN A 129 8.98 25.72 -5.87
N VAL A 130 9.88 26.57 -6.35
CA VAL A 130 10.60 26.35 -7.61
C VAL A 130 11.65 25.26 -7.42
N HIS A 131 11.60 24.21 -8.24
CA HIS A 131 12.51 23.09 -8.12
C HIS A 131 13.87 23.42 -8.75
N SER A 132 14.95 23.37 -7.95
CA SER A 132 16.29 23.83 -8.33
C SER A 132 16.85 23.21 -9.63
N THR A 133 16.55 21.94 -9.90
CA THR A 133 17.00 21.28 -11.14
C THR A 133 16.16 21.60 -12.36
N THR A 134 14.86 21.89 -12.21
CA THR A 134 13.96 22.02 -13.35
C THR A 134 13.49 23.45 -13.59
N GLY A 135 13.73 24.38 -12.67
CA GLY A 135 13.30 25.79 -12.78
C GLY A 135 11.79 26.01 -12.68
N ASP A 136 10.99 24.94 -12.69
CA ASP A 136 9.53 24.99 -12.61
C ASP A 136 8.97 24.65 -11.22
N ILE A 137 7.74 25.10 -10.99
CA ILE A 137 6.88 24.67 -9.88
C ILE A 137 6.33 23.26 -10.20
N PRO A 138 6.40 22.29 -9.26
CA PRO A 138 6.03 20.90 -9.52
C PRO A 138 4.61 20.67 -10.05
N SER A 139 3.61 21.40 -9.55
CA SER A 139 2.21 21.27 -10.00
C SER A 139 2.03 21.73 -11.44
N ILE A 140 2.50 22.93 -11.77
CA ILE A 140 2.47 23.47 -13.14
C ILE A 140 3.15 22.51 -14.12
N ARG A 141 4.33 22.01 -13.76
CA ARG A 141 5.08 21.06 -14.59
C ARG A 141 4.30 19.75 -14.80
N PHE A 142 3.65 19.25 -13.76
CA PHE A 142 2.88 18.01 -13.80
C PHE A 142 1.60 18.16 -14.65
N GLU A 143 0.89 19.28 -14.51
CA GLU A 143 -0.29 19.59 -15.34
C GLU A 143 0.08 19.74 -16.81
N ARG A 144 1.19 20.42 -17.11
CA ARG A 144 1.72 20.51 -18.48
C ARG A 144 2.02 19.12 -19.05
N ALA A 145 2.70 18.27 -18.29
CA ALA A 145 2.98 16.89 -18.71
C ALA A 145 1.71 16.07 -18.97
N LYS A 146 0.66 16.24 -18.16
CA LYS A 146 -0.65 15.61 -18.43
C LYS A 146 -1.28 16.13 -19.72
N ARG A 147 -1.29 17.45 -19.93
CA ARG A 147 -1.88 18.09 -21.12
C ARG A 147 -1.19 17.68 -22.41
N GLU A 148 0.13 17.54 -22.38
CA GLU A 148 0.96 17.15 -23.52
C GLU A 148 0.97 15.63 -23.77
N GLY A 149 0.31 14.83 -22.94
CA GLY A 149 0.35 13.36 -23.04
C GLY A 149 1.67 12.73 -22.56
N ASN A 150 2.55 13.51 -21.95
CA ASN A 150 3.84 13.10 -21.38
C ASN A 150 3.70 12.48 -19.98
N SER A 151 2.56 11.87 -19.69
CA SER A 151 2.23 11.26 -18.40
C SER A 151 2.15 9.74 -18.55
N LEU A 152 2.92 9.01 -17.75
CA LEU A 152 2.89 7.53 -17.70
C LEU A 152 1.82 6.99 -16.74
N PHE A 153 0.72 7.72 -16.58
CA PHE A 153 -0.45 7.29 -15.83
C PHE A 153 -1.54 6.86 -16.81
N ARG A 154 -2.15 5.71 -16.56
CA ARG A 154 -3.36 5.25 -17.25
C ARG A 154 -4.61 5.46 -16.37
N PRO A 155 -5.81 5.55 -16.95
CA PRO A 155 -7.04 5.67 -16.18
C PRO A 155 -7.16 4.57 -15.12
N PHE A 156 -7.75 4.92 -13.97
CA PHE A 156 -8.01 3.95 -12.91
C PHE A 156 -9.12 2.99 -13.36
N VAL A 157 -8.73 1.76 -13.69
CA VAL A 157 -9.63 0.68 -14.09
C VAL A 157 -9.25 -0.56 -13.32
N LEU A 158 -10.23 -1.17 -12.65
CA LEU A 158 -10.00 -2.41 -11.92
C LEU A 158 -9.81 -3.58 -12.90
N PRO A 159 -8.79 -4.42 -12.71
CA PRO A 159 -8.61 -5.60 -13.53
C PRO A 159 -9.75 -6.58 -13.29
N LYS A 160 -10.29 -7.16 -14.38
CA LYS A 160 -11.22 -8.27 -14.27
C LYS A 160 -10.53 -9.44 -13.52
N PRO A 161 -11.23 -10.13 -12.60
CA PRO A 161 -12.67 -10.12 -12.36
C PRO A 161 -13.15 -9.12 -11.28
N TYR A 162 -12.27 -8.28 -10.75
CA TYR A 162 -12.58 -7.46 -9.59
C TYR A 162 -13.50 -6.28 -9.93
N THR A 163 -14.50 -6.07 -9.08
CA THR A 163 -15.49 -4.98 -9.23
C THR A 163 -15.33 -3.90 -8.16
N LEU A 164 -14.76 -4.24 -6.99
CA LEU A 164 -14.52 -3.30 -5.91
C LEU A 164 -13.02 -3.08 -5.71
N ALA A 165 -12.62 -1.84 -5.39
CA ALA A 165 -11.22 -1.50 -5.15
C ALA A 165 -10.61 -2.35 -4.02
N LYS A 166 -11.38 -2.61 -2.96
CA LYS A 166 -10.97 -3.48 -1.84
C LYS A 166 -10.67 -4.93 -2.21
N ASP A 167 -11.11 -5.41 -3.38
CA ASP A 167 -10.71 -6.73 -3.88
C ASP A 167 -9.30 -6.71 -4.48
N VAL A 168 -8.80 -5.54 -4.86
CA VAL A 168 -7.44 -5.36 -5.37
C VAL A 168 -6.50 -4.86 -4.28
N PHE A 169 -6.91 -3.84 -3.54
CA PHE A 169 -6.18 -3.22 -2.43
C PHE A 169 -6.51 -3.92 -1.11
N CYS A 170 -6.09 -5.17 -1.00
CA CYS A 170 -6.26 -6.02 0.18
C CYS A 170 -4.94 -6.71 0.54
N LEU A 171 -4.87 -7.23 1.76
CA LEU A 171 -3.88 -8.23 2.12
C LEU A 171 -4.38 -9.60 1.63
N ARG A 172 -3.51 -10.40 1.04
CA ARG A 172 -3.85 -11.68 0.42
C ARG A 172 -3.24 -12.84 1.18
N GLU A 173 -4.02 -13.89 1.30
CA GLU A 173 -3.57 -15.18 1.79
C GLU A 173 -4.21 -16.31 1.00
N ARG A 174 -3.58 -17.48 0.99
CA ARG A 174 -4.12 -18.68 0.37
C ARG A 174 -4.45 -19.71 1.42
N ARG A 175 -5.62 -20.33 1.26
CA ARG A 175 -6.10 -21.40 2.14
C ARG A 175 -6.70 -22.52 1.32
N MET A 176 -6.54 -23.74 1.82
CA MET A 176 -7.15 -24.92 1.21
C MET A 176 -8.48 -25.21 1.89
N VAL A 177 -9.51 -25.46 1.08
CA VAL A 177 -10.82 -25.88 1.57
C VAL A 177 -10.74 -27.31 2.10
N ASP A 178 -11.19 -27.50 3.34
CA ASP A 178 -11.19 -28.79 4.02
C ASP A 178 -12.32 -29.72 3.52
N GLY A 179 -12.45 -30.90 4.14
CA GLY A 179 -13.49 -31.89 3.82
C GLY A 179 -14.93 -31.45 4.14
N TYR A 180 -15.10 -30.35 4.87
CA TYR A 180 -16.39 -29.82 5.32
C TYR A 180 -16.77 -28.50 4.65
N HIS A 181 -16.11 -28.15 3.54
CA HIS A 181 -16.26 -26.87 2.85
C HIS A 181 -15.95 -25.66 3.75
N LYS A 182 -14.91 -25.76 4.57
CA LYS A 182 -14.42 -24.65 5.40
C LYS A 182 -12.96 -24.36 5.14
N ILE A 183 -12.52 -23.17 5.53
CA ILE A 183 -11.11 -22.82 5.67
C ILE A 183 -10.84 -22.43 7.12
N SER A 184 -9.64 -22.74 7.60
CA SER A 184 -9.14 -22.26 8.89
C SER A 184 -8.26 -21.03 8.69
N LEU A 185 -8.55 -19.97 9.44
CA LEU A 185 -7.85 -18.71 9.37
C LEU A 185 -7.81 -18.05 10.75
N PHE A 186 -6.61 -17.88 11.33
CA PHE A 186 -6.40 -17.29 12.66
C PHE A 186 -7.36 -17.83 13.74
N ASN A 187 -7.51 -19.17 13.81
CA ASN A 187 -8.44 -19.89 14.71
C ASN A 187 -9.94 -19.74 14.39
N HIS A 188 -10.31 -19.06 13.31
CA HIS A 188 -11.68 -19.03 12.80
C HIS A 188 -11.87 -20.09 11.73
N GLU A 189 -12.99 -20.81 11.80
CA GLU A 189 -13.46 -21.67 10.72
C GLU A 189 -14.50 -20.92 9.88
N ILE A 190 -14.18 -20.65 8.62
CA ILE A 190 -15.05 -19.91 7.71
C ILE A 190 -15.60 -20.86 6.66
N ARG A 191 -16.92 -20.94 6.53
CA ARG A 191 -17.58 -21.76 5.52
C ARG A 191 -17.42 -21.14 4.13
N VAL A 192 -16.96 -21.95 3.18
CA VAL A 192 -16.73 -21.58 1.78
C VAL A 192 -17.64 -22.44 0.90
N PRO A 193 -18.91 -22.04 0.71
CA PRO A 193 -19.83 -22.78 -0.13
C PRO A 193 -19.38 -22.74 -1.60
N LYS A 194 -19.78 -23.73 -2.39
CA LYS A 194 -19.60 -23.79 -3.87
C LYS A 194 -18.16 -24.03 -4.38
N VAL A 195 -17.18 -24.13 -3.50
CA VAL A 195 -15.80 -24.51 -3.88
C VAL A 195 -15.61 -26.02 -3.67
N PRO A 196 -15.06 -26.77 -4.64
CA PRO A 196 -14.74 -28.18 -4.46
C PRO A 196 -13.78 -28.43 -3.30
N LEU A 197 -13.90 -29.59 -2.66
CA LEU A 197 -13.03 -29.98 -1.55
C LEU A 197 -11.56 -30.03 -1.97
N ARG A 198 -10.65 -29.69 -1.05
CA ARG A 198 -9.18 -29.70 -1.27
C ARG A 198 -8.73 -28.81 -2.42
N LYS A 199 -9.48 -27.75 -2.73
CA LYS A 199 -9.05 -26.68 -3.63
C LYS A 199 -8.55 -25.48 -2.85
N GLU A 200 -7.58 -24.79 -3.44
CA GLU A 200 -7.06 -23.54 -2.92
C GLU A 200 -7.99 -22.39 -3.26
N VAL A 201 -8.21 -21.51 -2.29
CA VAL A 201 -8.95 -20.25 -2.43
C VAL A 201 -8.06 -19.09 -2.05
N GLU A 202 -8.32 -17.94 -2.67
CA GLU A 202 -7.66 -16.67 -2.32
C GLU A 202 -8.52 -15.95 -1.29
N VAL A 203 -7.90 -15.57 -0.17
CA VAL A 203 -8.52 -14.88 0.95
C VAL A 203 -8.03 -13.44 0.91
N HIS A 204 -8.95 -12.51 0.69
CA HIS A 204 -8.69 -11.08 0.71
C HIS A 204 -9.12 -10.51 2.06
N LEU A 205 -8.16 -9.94 2.78
CA LEU A 205 -8.31 -9.33 4.09
C LEU A 205 -8.31 -7.81 3.93
N VAL A 206 -9.39 -7.18 4.39
CA VAL A 206 -9.63 -5.74 4.28
C VAL A 206 -9.92 -5.19 5.68
N PRO A 207 -8.89 -4.72 6.40
CA PRO A 207 -9.07 -4.13 7.73
C PRO A 207 -9.68 -2.72 7.62
N ASP A 208 -10.61 -2.42 8.51
CA ASP A 208 -11.21 -1.10 8.74
C ASP A 208 -10.90 -0.66 10.17
N MET A 209 -9.81 0.09 10.33
CA MET A 209 -9.33 0.56 11.64
C MET A 209 -10.32 1.51 12.32
N GLN A 210 -11.19 2.19 11.56
CA GLN A 210 -12.17 3.11 12.14
C GLN A 210 -13.36 2.37 12.74
N ARG A 211 -13.75 1.25 12.12
CA ARG A 211 -14.87 0.41 12.58
C ARG A 211 -14.44 -0.79 13.42
N ASP A 212 -13.15 -0.92 13.71
CA ASP A 212 -12.55 -2.06 14.39
C ASP A 212 -12.99 -3.41 13.79
N ALA A 213 -13.00 -3.48 12.46
CA ALA A 213 -13.54 -4.62 11.72
C ALA A 213 -12.57 -5.14 10.65
N LEU A 214 -12.61 -6.43 10.38
CA LEU A 214 -11.90 -7.12 9.32
C LEU A 214 -12.92 -7.77 8.38
N GLU A 215 -13.03 -7.25 7.17
CA GLU A 215 -13.78 -7.93 6.12
C GLU A 215 -12.88 -8.97 5.43
N ILE A 216 -13.37 -10.20 5.38
CA ILE A 216 -12.71 -11.34 4.75
C ILE A 216 -13.53 -11.73 3.53
N ARG A 217 -12.93 -11.61 2.36
CA ARG A 217 -13.57 -11.88 1.07
C ARG A 217 -12.86 -13.05 0.42
N ILE A 218 -13.59 -14.14 0.18
CA ILE A 218 -13.01 -15.39 -0.32
C ILE A 218 -13.33 -15.47 -1.81
N TRP A 219 -12.27 -15.64 -2.59
CA TRP A 219 -12.29 -15.73 -4.03
C TRP A 219 -11.84 -17.13 -4.45
N TRP A 220 -12.55 -17.68 -5.44
CA TRP A 220 -12.17 -18.92 -6.09
C TRP A 220 -12.27 -18.72 -7.60
N GLU A 221 -11.19 -19.04 -8.31
CA GLU A 221 -11.01 -18.74 -9.73
C GLU A 221 -11.26 -17.26 -10.06
N THR A 222 -12.42 -16.94 -10.61
CA THR A 222 -12.77 -15.57 -11.02
C THR A 222 -13.99 -15.02 -10.29
N GLN A 223 -14.44 -15.69 -9.22
CA GLN A 223 -15.66 -15.33 -8.51
C GLN A 223 -15.43 -15.20 -7.01
N MET A 224 -16.02 -14.15 -6.42
CA MET A 224 -16.15 -14.05 -4.98
C MET A 224 -17.22 -15.04 -4.52
N VAL A 225 -16.83 -16.03 -3.73
CA VAL A 225 -17.71 -17.11 -3.28
C VAL A 225 -18.30 -16.84 -1.90
N GLN A 226 -17.63 -16.01 -1.09
CA GLN A 226 -18.08 -15.67 0.26
C GLN A 226 -17.51 -14.32 0.71
N SER A 227 -18.26 -13.60 1.56
CA SER A 227 -17.75 -12.46 2.33
C SER A 227 -18.27 -12.53 3.76
N VAL A 228 -17.40 -12.33 4.74
CA VAL A 228 -17.72 -12.30 6.18
C VAL A 228 -16.96 -11.18 6.86
N VAL A 229 -17.51 -10.65 7.95
CA VAL A 229 -16.89 -9.56 8.73
C VAL A 229 -16.72 -10.05 10.16
N TYR A 230 -15.53 -9.82 10.71
CA TYR A 230 -15.20 -10.08 12.11
C TYR A 230 -14.65 -8.83 12.78
N PRO A 231 -14.70 -8.73 14.12
CA PRO A 231 -13.93 -7.75 14.87
C PRO A 231 -12.41 -7.89 14.62
N LEU A 232 -11.70 -6.76 14.53
CA LEU A 232 -10.25 -6.77 14.23
C LEU A 232 -9.42 -7.41 15.36
N ASN A 233 -9.86 -7.23 16.61
CA ASN A 233 -9.21 -7.75 17.81
C ASN A 233 -9.17 -9.30 17.87
N GLU A 234 -10.01 -9.99 17.11
CA GLU A 234 -9.99 -11.45 16.96
C GLU A 234 -8.80 -11.93 16.10
N PHE A 235 -8.09 -11.01 15.44
CA PHE A 235 -6.96 -11.29 14.54
C PHE A 235 -5.64 -10.65 15.01
N PRO A 236 -5.18 -10.90 16.26
CA PRO A 236 -4.04 -10.19 16.86
C PRO A 236 -2.69 -10.48 16.20
N GLY A 237 -2.59 -11.57 15.41
CA GLY A 237 -1.38 -11.95 14.68
C GLY A 237 -1.16 -11.17 13.37
N VAL A 238 -2.14 -10.40 12.93
CA VAL A 238 -2.04 -9.60 11.70
C VAL A 238 -1.67 -8.17 12.09
N HIS A 239 -0.39 -7.82 11.90
CA HIS A 239 0.03 -6.43 12.03
C HIS A 239 -0.36 -5.69 10.75
N PHE A 240 -1.46 -4.96 10.84
CA PHE A 240 -1.98 -4.13 9.75
C PHE A 240 -1.20 -2.85 9.61
#